data_AF-A0AAW0BY86-F1
#
_entry.id   AF-A0AAW0BY86-F1
#
_cell.length_a   1.000
_cell.length_b   1.000
_cell.length_c   1.000
_cell.angle_alpha   90.00
_cell.angle_beta   90.00
_cell.angle_gamma   90.00
#
_symmetry.space_group_name_H-M   'P 1'
#
loop_
_entity.id
_entity.type
_entity.pdbx_description
1 polymer ?
#
loop_
_entity_poly.entity_id
_entity_poly.type
_entity_poly.pdbx_seq_one_letter_code
_entity_poly.pdbx_strand_id
1 'polypeptide(L)'
;MNSITPTFMLPDLEGMFSVLPGGTNPHYEATRQEARHWIAHYNRLTFGPMMTGFLENCDFELLSCYAYPQLDKEGLRATMDWVGSSTSLAMGTANVSQVNILWYVDEVTDTETGKDAGRTADVVCRTLQEPDYDDGTTLCRLIADFRNNHLARAGPEATRRFLKHCKQTFFTFSKEAELRERSEVLSIRDYLTLRKETSAVRTAFDLSECLMGVDLPEVVYNMDSFRKGYEASMDLIYLANDLYSYDMEQAKGHSGANVITVVMKAKKIGLQEASDYIGTLCKDLLSDFQGSQREMEALVCKAKKGEAGIFRDAVRVLETYGHLVRGNVEWCFETERYFGKENKNIRKSLLVTLLPENSVSRPLDE
;
A
#
# COMPACT_ATOMS: atom_id res chain seq x y z
N MET A 1 27.52 22.30 21.32
CA MET A 1 27.09 21.02 21.91
C MET A 1 26.90 20.07 20.75
N ASN A 2 27.29 18.79 20.86
CA ASN A 2 26.92 17.82 19.83
C ASN A 2 25.42 17.54 20.04
N SER A 3 24.59 17.90 19.06
CA SER A 3 23.20 17.45 19.03
C SER A 3 23.21 15.94 18.86
N ILE A 4 22.72 15.22 19.87
CA ILE A 4 22.47 13.78 19.74
C ILE A 4 21.33 13.65 18.73
N THR A 5 21.63 13.09 17.56
CA THR A 5 20.61 12.79 16.55
C THR A 5 19.56 11.88 17.18
N PRO A 6 18.26 12.21 17.14
CA PRO A 6 17.24 11.39 17.78
C PRO A 6 17.17 10.01 17.11
N THR A 7 17.00 8.99 17.94
CA THR A 7 16.91 7.58 17.51
C THR A 7 15.71 6.91 18.16
N PHE A 8 15.20 5.86 17.53
CA PHE A 8 14.15 5.01 18.11
C PHE A 8 14.23 3.58 17.60
N MET A 9 13.66 2.66 18.38
CA MET A 9 13.49 1.25 18.04
C MET A 9 12.14 1.05 17.36
N LEU A 10 12.17 0.38 16.22
CA LEU A 10 10.99 -0.20 15.55
C LEU A 10 10.52 -1.45 16.31
N PRO A 11 9.20 -1.73 16.35
CA PRO A 11 8.73 -3.05 16.73
C PRO A 11 9.14 -4.10 15.68
N ASP A 12 9.40 -5.33 16.13
CA ASP A 12 9.72 -6.48 15.27
C ASP A 12 8.47 -6.99 14.54
N LEU A 13 7.99 -6.24 13.54
CA LEU A 13 6.83 -6.65 12.74
C LEU A 13 7.17 -7.80 11.79
N GLU A 14 8.42 -7.97 11.38
CA GLU A 14 8.83 -9.11 10.53
C GLU A 14 8.72 -10.42 11.32
N GLY A 15 9.28 -10.47 12.53
CA GLY A 15 9.09 -11.57 13.47
C GLY A 15 7.63 -11.76 13.87
N MET A 16 6.89 -10.67 14.13
CA MET A 16 5.46 -10.73 14.49
C MET A 16 4.58 -11.30 13.37
N PHE A 17 4.79 -10.88 12.12
CA PHE A 17 3.98 -11.29 10.97
C PHE A 17 4.49 -12.57 10.29
N SER A 18 5.63 -13.13 10.73
CA SER A 18 6.16 -14.41 10.26
C SER A 18 5.20 -15.60 10.40
N VAL A 19 4.18 -15.48 11.27
CA VAL A 19 3.08 -16.43 11.47
C VAL A 19 2.03 -16.42 10.36
N LEU A 20 2.05 -15.42 9.48
CA LEU A 20 1.17 -15.29 8.31
C LEU A 20 1.81 -15.97 7.09
N PRO A 21 1.00 -16.41 6.09
CA PRO A 21 1.52 -17.06 4.91
C PRO A 21 2.42 -16.11 4.11
N GLY A 22 3.55 -16.61 3.63
CA GLY A 22 4.53 -15.89 2.82
C GLY A 22 4.97 -16.74 1.64
N GLY A 23 5.62 -16.14 0.66
CA GLY A 23 6.05 -16.82 -0.56
C GLY A 23 6.57 -15.84 -1.61
N THR A 24 6.88 -16.36 -2.80
CA THR A 24 7.24 -15.55 -3.97
C THR A 24 6.49 -16.09 -5.19
N ASN A 25 5.94 -15.20 -6.03
CA ASN A 25 5.28 -15.57 -7.27
C ASN A 25 6.32 -16.06 -8.31
N PRO A 26 6.17 -17.27 -8.90
CA PRO A 26 7.13 -17.82 -9.86
C PRO A 26 7.20 -17.05 -11.18
N HIS A 27 6.19 -16.21 -11.50
CA HIS A 27 6.15 -15.40 -12.72
C HIS A 27 6.90 -14.06 -12.59
N TYR A 28 7.43 -13.75 -11.40
CA TYR A 28 7.98 -12.44 -11.04
C TYR A 28 8.94 -11.84 -12.08
N GLU A 29 10.05 -12.49 -12.41
CA GLU A 29 11.11 -11.88 -13.22
C GLU A 29 10.65 -11.54 -14.65
N ALA A 30 9.79 -12.37 -15.25
CA ALA A 30 9.21 -12.08 -16.57
C ALA A 30 8.21 -10.91 -16.51
N THR A 31 7.38 -10.88 -15.47
CA THR A 31 6.29 -9.89 -15.34
C THR A 31 6.82 -8.51 -14.92
N ARG A 32 7.87 -8.48 -14.08
CA ARG A 32 8.62 -7.30 -13.66
C ARG A 32 9.15 -6.51 -14.86
N GLN A 33 9.76 -7.20 -15.82
CA GLN A 33 10.29 -6.58 -17.03
C GLN A 33 9.16 -5.99 -17.90
N GLU A 34 8.00 -6.63 -17.96
CA GLU A 34 6.84 -6.15 -18.70
C GLU A 34 6.17 -4.92 -18.06
N ALA A 35 6.04 -4.90 -16.73
CA ALA A 35 5.51 -3.74 -15.99
C ALA A 35 6.39 -2.49 -16.17
N ARG A 36 7.71 -2.66 -16.02
CA ARG A 36 8.71 -1.59 -16.24
C ARG A 36 8.62 -0.99 -17.63
N HIS A 37 8.65 -1.81 -18.68
CA HIS A 37 8.62 -1.28 -20.06
C HIS A 37 7.35 -0.47 -20.37
N TRP A 38 6.23 -0.76 -19.70
CA TRP A 38 4.99 0.00 -19.82
C TRP A 38 5.06 1.37 -19.11
N ILE A 39 5.32 1.38 -17.80
CA ILE A 39 5.33 2.62 -17.02
C ILE A 39 6.51 3.56 -17.37
N ALA A 40 7.56 3.05 -18.03
CA ALA A 40 8.69 3.83 -18.55
C ALA A 40 8.26 4.97 -19.46
N HIS A 41 7.14 4.79 -20.16
CA HIS A 41 6.55 5.80 -21.01
C HIS A 41 5.98 6.96 -20.18
N TYR A 42 5.20 6.64 -19.14
CA TYR A 42 4.44 7.61 -18.35
C TYR A 42 5.32 8.40 -17.35
N ASN A 43 6.27 7.73 -16.69
CA ASN A 43 7.16 8.39 -15.72
C ASN A 43 8.05 9.45 -16.40
N ARG A 44 8.63 9.14 -17.57
CA ARG A 44 9.47 10.08 -18.34
C ARG A 44 8.72 11.24 -18.99
N LEU A 45 7.39 11.24 -18.93
CA LEU A 45 6.53 12.33 -19.37
C LEU A 45 6.04 13.22 -18.21
N THR A 46 6.44 12.90 -16.97
CA THR A 46 5.88 13.50 -15.74
C THR A 46 6.95 13.90 -14.72
N PHE A 47 8.01 13.09 -14.59
CA PHE A 47 9.04 13.26 -13.57
C PHE A 47 10.40 13.60 -14.18
N GLY A 48 11.13 14.48 -13.50
CA GLY A 48 12.51 14.86 -13.80
C GLY A 48 13.51 13.72 -13.52
N PRO A 49 14.79 13.91 -13.90
CA PRO A 49 15.82 12.88 -13.76
C PRO A 49 16.09 12.46 -12.30
N MET A 50 16.05 13.35 -11.32
CA MET A 50 16.26 13.01 -9.92
C MET A 50 15.08 12.19 -9.37
N MET A 51 13.85 12.64 -9.61
CA MET A 51 12.66 11.91 -9.16
C MET A 51 12.57 10.55 -9.86
N THR A 52 12.72 10.50 -11.19
CA THR A 52 12.81 9.23 -11.93
C THR A 52 13.90 8.32 -11.36
N GLY A 53 15.09 8.86 -11.04
CA GLY A 53 16.20 8.13 -10.41
C GLY A 53 15.89 7.59 -9.01
N PHE A 54 15.15 8.32 -8.17
CA PHE A 54 14.69 7.83 -6.87
C PHE A 54 13.71 6.66 -7.04
N LEU A 55 12.77 6.80 -7.96
CA LEU A 55 11.79 5.76 -8.30
C LEU A 55 12.47 4.54 -8.96
N GLU A 56 13.62 4.75 -9.61
CA GLU A 56 14.54 3.72 -10.11
C GLU A 56 15.36 2.99 -9.03
N ASN A 57 15.36 3.46 -7.78
CA ASN A 57 15.99 2.77 -6.64
C ASN A 57 14.98 2.32 -5.57
N CYS A 58 13.76 2.86 -5.56
CA CYS A 58 12.66 2.31 -4.78
C CYS A 58 12.49 0.82 -5.07
N ASP A 59 12.59 0.42 -6.34
CA ASP A 59 12.26 -0.93 -6.81
C ASP A 59 10.73 -1.12 -6.62
N PHE A 60 9.89 -1.26 -7.69
CA PHE A 60 8.41 -1.35 -7.54
C PHE A 60 7.56 -2.62 -7.97
N GLU A 61 7.99 -3.90 -7.96
CA GLU A 61 7.20 -5.08 -8.37
C GLU A 61 7.25 -6.38 -7.49
N LEU A 62 8.21 -6.60 -6.58
CA LEU A 62 8.34 -7.74 -5.64
C LEU A 62 7.37 -7.77 -4.44
N LEU A 63 6.87 -6.66 -3.90
CA LEU A 63 5.67 -6.67 -3.06
C LEU A 63 4.56 -7.42 -3.79
N SER A 64 4.34 -7.18 -5.09
CA SER A 64 3.35 -7.98 -5.83
C SER A 64 3.76 -9.46 -5.89
N CYS A 65 5.06 -9.78 -5.93
CA CYS A 65 5.57 -11.14 -5.79
C CYS A 65 5.34 -11.78 -4.40
N TYR A 66 5.48 -11.02 -3.31
CA TYR A 66 5.34 -11.46 -1.91
C TYR A 66 3.88 -11.49 -1.43
N ALA A 67 3.08 -10.52 -1.87
CA ALA A 67 1.66 -10.34 -1.58
C ALA A 67 0.76 -11.24 -2.43
N TYR A 68 1.22 -11.62 -3.63
CA TYR A 68 0.45 -12.42 -4.58
C TYR A 68 1.19 -13.66 -5.11
N PRO A 69 1.82 -14.51 -4.27
CA PRO A 69 2.52 -15.71 -4.72
C PRO A 69 1.61 -16.74 -5.43
N GLN A 70 0.30 -16.62 -5.28
CA GLN A 70 -0.76 -17.49 -5.81
C GLN A 70 -1.40 -17.02 -7.13
N LEU A 71 -1.09 -15.81 -7.63
CA LEU A 71 -1.67 -15.30 -8.89
C LEU A 71 -0.97 -15.87 -10.13
N ASP A 72 -1.71 -15.98 -11.23
CA ASP A 72 -1.15 -16.23 -12.56
C ASP A 72 -0.34 -15.01 -13.07
N LYS A 73 0.36 -15.18 -14.20
CA LYS A 73 1.24 -14.14 -14.76
C LYS A 73 0.46 -12.84 -15.04
N GLU A 74 -0.71 -12.96 -15.66
CA GLU A 74 -1.59 -11.85 -16.01
C GLU A 74 -2.14 -11.14 -14.75
N GLY A 75 -2.42 -11.90 -13.68
CA GLY A 75 -2.88 -11.37 -12.40
C GLY A 75 -1.76 -10.64 -11.67
N LEU A 76 -0.57 -11.24 -11.62
CA LEU A 76 0.62 -10.58 -11.12
C LEU A 76 0.89 -9.28 -11.90
N ARG A 77 0.72 -9.27 -13.22
CA ARG A 77 0.91 -8.08 -14.06
C ARG A 77 -0.05 -6.95 -13.69
N ALA A 78 -1.34 -7.26 -13.50
CA ALA A 78 -2.34 -6.29 -13.05
C ALA A 78 -2.03 -5.74 -11.65
N THR A 79 -1.56 -6.58 -10.71
CA THR A 79 -1.17 -6.09 -9.37
C THR A 79 0.14 -5.31 -9.36
N MET A 80 1.06 -5.56 -10.29
CA MET A 80 2.22 -4.70 -10.51
C MET A 80 1.74 -3.33 -10.98
N ASP A 81 1.13 -3.25 -12.17
CA ASP A 81 0.73 -1.99 -12.82
C ASP A 81 -0.11 -1.05 -11.93
N TRP A 82 -0.92 -1.60 -11.01
CA TRP A 82 -1.66 -0.83 -10.01
C TRP A 82 -0.89 -0.59 -8.70
N VAL A 83 -0.53 -1.65 -7.98
CA VAL A 83 -0.14 -1.62 -6.55
C VAL A 83 1.36 -1.48 -6.34
N GLY A 84 2.16 -2.08 -7.23
CA GLY A 84 3.37 -2.80 -6.82
C GLY A 84 4.45 -1.98 -6.11
N SER A 85 5.26 -2.66 -5.31
CA SER A 85 6.58 -2.20 -4.82
C SER A 85 7.64 -3.36 -4.86
N SER A 86 8.98 -3.28 -4.65
CA SER A 86 10.00 -4.35 -5.00
C SER A 86 11.32 -4.53 -4.20
N THR A 87 12.06 -5.63 -4.52
CA THR A 87 13.50 -5.72 -4.95
C THR A 87 13.81 -6.94 -5.85
N SER A 88 15.08 -7.26 -6.18
CA SER A 88 15.48 -8.58 -6.73
C SER A 88 16.87 -9.04 -6.28
N LEU A 89 17.01 -10.34 -6.01
CA LEU A 89 18.26 -11.00 -5.59
C LEU A 89 19.12 -11.43 -6.81
N ALA A 90 19.46 -10.48 -7.68
CA ALA A 90 20.26 -10.70 -8.88
C ALA A 90 21.51 -9.82 -8.93
N MET A 91 22.65 -10.34 -8.48
CA MET A 91 23.94 -9.66 -8.63
C MET A 91 24.35 -9.56 -10.11
N GLY A 92 24.49 -8.34 -10.64
CA GLY A 92 25.38 -8.08 -11.78
C GLY A 92 24.81 -7.40 -13.04
N THR A 93 23.52 -7.00 -13.09
CA THR A 93 22.99 -6.19 -14.20
C THR A 93 22.20 -4.99 -13.70
N ALA A 94 22.37 -3.83 -14.36
CA ALA A 94 21.80 -2.55 -13.96
C ALA A 94 20.35 -2.41 -14.46
N ASN A 95 19.41 -3.08 -13.80
CA ASN A 95 18.03 -3.18 -14.24
C ASN A 95 17.14 -2.15 -13.52
N VAL A 96 17.06 -0.97 -14.13
CA VAL A 96 16.11 0.16 -13.93
C VAL A 96 14.74 -0.26 -13.36
N SER A 97 14.33 0.31 -12.22
CA SER A 97 13.01 0.13 -11.54
C SER A 97 12.04 1.26 -11.83
N GLN A 98 10.71 1.07 -11.77
CA GLN A 98 9.78 2.18 -12.04
C GLN A 98 8.42 2.07 -11.32
N VAL A 99 7.80 3.23 -11.07
CA VAL A 99 6.54 3.49 -10.36
C VAL A 99 5.34 2.66 -10.84
N ASN A 100 4.31 2.50 -10.02
CA ASN A 100 2.98 2.00 -10.44
C ASN A 100 1.87 3.03 -10.11
N ILE A 101 0.64 2.82 -10.59
CA ILE A 101 -0.44 3.83 -10.53
C ILE A 101 -0.62 4.44 -9.14
N LEU A 102 -0.67 3.64 -8.07
CA LEU A 102 -0.85 4.18 -6.72
C LEU A 102 0.29 5.14 -6.32
N TRP A 103 1.54 4.74 -6.53
CA TRP A 103 2.72 5.57 -6.22
C TRP A 103 2.90 6.77 -7.15
N TYR A 104 2.43 6.69 -8.40
CA TYR A 104 2.41 7.81 -9.33
C TYR A 104 1.47 8.90 -8.83
N VAL A 105 0.26 8.51 -8.39
CA VAL A 105 -0.72 9.45 -7.85
C VAL A 105 -0.33 9.93 -6.45
N ASP A 106 0.30 9.08 -5.63
CA ASP A 106 0.93 9.43 -4.33
C ASP A 106 1.90 10.60 -4.52
N GLU A 107 3.06 10.41 -5.17
CA GLU A 107 4.10 11.46 -5.26
C GLU A 107 3.63 12.70 -6.05
N VAL A 108 2.67 12.58 -6.99
CA VAL A 108 2.02 13.76 -7.62
C VAL A 108 1.20 14.53 -6.59
N THR A 109 0.20 13.90 -5.97
CA THR A 109 -0.70 14.56 -5.01
C THR A 109 0.02 15.00 -3.73
N ASP A 110 1.20 14.44 -3.44
CA ASP A 110 2.09 14.87 -2.34
C ASP A 110 2.58 16.32 -2.53
N THR A 111 2.58 16.83 -3.77
CA THR A 111 2.96 18.22 -4.12
C THR A 111 1.78 19.15 -4.41
N GLU A 112 0.56 18.61 -4.51
CA GLU A 112 -0.64 19.36 -4.92
C GLU A 112 -1.36 20.05 -3.74
N THR A 113 -2.11 21.11 -4.06
CA THR A 113 -3.13 21.69 -3.15
C THR A 113 -4.29 20.71 -2.99
N GLY A 114 -5.10 20.85 -1.93
CA GLY A 114 -6.32 20.04 -1.78
C GLY A 114 -7.28 20.16 -2.98
N LYS A 115 -7.30 21.32 -3.65
CA LYS A 115 -8.07 21.55 -4.87
C LYS A 115 -7.51 20.82 -6.08
N ASP A 116 -6.19 20.72 -6.21
CA ASP A 116 -5.53 20.17 -7.40
C ASP A 116 -5.50 18.64 -7.34
N ALA A 117 -5.19 18.08 -6.18
CA ALA A 117 -5.41 16.65 -5.88
C ALA A 117 -6.88 16.24 -6.08
N GLY A 118 -7.83 17.16 -5.86
CA GLY A 118 -9.26 16.95 -6.18
C GLY A 118 -9.57 16.87 -7.68
N ARG A 119 -8.74 17.46 -8.56
CA ARG A 119 -8.81 17.27 -10.02
C ARG A 119 -8.14 15.98 -10.43
N THR A 120 -6.96 15.69 -9.88
CA THR A 120 -6.24 14.41 -10.07
C THR A 120 -7.14 13.22 -9.73
N ALA A 121 -7.91 13.32 -8.65
CA ALA A 121 -8.95 12.35 -8.31
C ALA A 121 -10.08 12.25 -9.35
N ASP A 122 -10.57 13.37 -9.91
CA ASP A 122 -11.59 13.36 -10.96
C ASP A 122 -11.07 12.69 -12.24
N VAL A 123 -9.85 13.00 -12.68
CA VAL A 123 -9.20 12.35 -13.85
C VAL A 123 -9.17 10.84 -13.68
N VAL A 124 -8.64 10.32 -12.56
CA VAL A 124 -8.59 8.87 -12.31
C VAL A 124 -9.99 8.26 -12.26
N CYS A 125 -10.91 8.88 -11.51
CA CYS A 125 -12.25 8.35 -11.33
C CYS A 125 -13.04 8.31 -12.64
N ARG A 126 -12.99 9.37 -13.44
CA ARG A 126 -13.70 9.45 -14.71
C ARG A 126 -13.09 8.52 -15.74
N THR A 127 -11.76 8.48 -15.86
CA THR A 127 -11.09 7.51 -16.75
C THR A 127 -11.48 6.07 -16.41
N LEU A 128 -11.59 5.69 -15.13
CA LEU A 128 -12.02 4.34 -14.74
C LEU A 128 -13.49 4.00 -15.05
N GLN A 129 -14.39 5.00 -15.14
CA GLN A 129 -15.84 4.80 -15.25
C GLN A 129 -16.43 5.17 -16.63
N GLU A 130 -15.82 6.08 -17.36
CA GLU A 130 -16.28 6.62 -18.64
C GLU A 130 -15.40 6.09 -19.79
N PRO A 131 -15.87 5.12 -20.62
CA PRO A 131 -15.07 4.52 -21.68
C PRO A 131 -14.40 5.54 -22.62
N ASP A 132 -15.16 6.59 -22.96
CA ASP A 132 -14.80 7.64 -23.93
C ASP A 132 -14.18 8.91 -23.29
N TYR A 133 -13.83 8.88 -21.99
CA TYR A 133 -13.16 10.01 -21.34
C TYR A 133 -11.68 10.09 -21.74
N ASP A 134 -11.30 11.23 -22.32
CA ASP A 134 -9.92 11.64 -22.55
C ASP A 134 -9.78 13.15 -22.34
N ASP A 135 -8.86 13.56 -21.46
CA ASP A 135 -8.46 14.96 -21.25
C ASP A 135 -7.06 15.28 -21.82
N GLY A 136 -6.43 14.30 -22.47
CA GLY A 136 -5.09 14.38 -23.06
C GLY A 136 -3.94 14.25 -22.05
N THR A 137 -4.19 14.20 -20.74
CA THR A 137 -3.12 14.11 -19.73
C THR A 137 -2.38 12.76 -19.78
N THR A 138 -1.15 12.76 -19.24
CA THR A 138 -0.36 11.53 -19.03
C THR A 138 -1.08 10.57 -18.08
N LEU A 139 -1.75 11.11 -17.04
CA LEU A 139 -2.52 10.35 -16.06
C LEU A 139 -3.77 9.68 -16.68
N CYS A 140 -4.56 10.41 -17.47
CA CYS A 140 -5.71 9.83 -18.16
C CYS A 140 -5.30 8.66 -19.06
N ARG A 141 -4.21 8.80 -19.83
CA ARG A 141 -3.69 7.71 -20.67
C ARG A 141 -3.19 6.51 -19.85
N LEU A 142 -2.45 6.76 -18.77
CA LEU A 142 -1.98 5.73 -17.82
C LEU A 142 -3.14 4.90 -17.22
N ILE A 143 -4.20 5.55 -16.76
CA ILE A 143 -5.36 4.89 -16.17
C ILE A 143 -6.22 4.19 -17.23
N ALA A 144 -6.34 4.75 -18.43
CA ALA A 144 -7.07 4.13 -19.54
C ALA A 144 -6.39 2.83 -20.00
N ASP A 145 -5.05 2.81 -20.12
CA ASP A 145 -4.27 1.60 -20.39
C ASP A 145 -4.57 0.51 -19.35
N PHE A 146 -4.47 0.83 -18.05
CA PHE A 146 -4.74 -0.13 -16.98
C PHE A 146 -6.17 -0.68 -17.05
N ARG A 147 -7.17 0.20 -17.19
CA ARG A 147 -8.58 -0.16 -17.33
C ARG A 147 -8.81 -1.14 -18.48
N ASN A 148 -8.26 -0.82 -19.66
CA ASN A 148 -8.48 -1.57 -20.89
C ASN A 148 -7.76 -2.93 -20.87
N ASN A 149 -6.58 -3.01 -20.23
CA ASN A 149 -5.77 -4.23 -20.20
C ASN A 149 -6.22 -5.24 -19.12
N HIS A 150 -6.65 -4.77 -17.94
CA HIS A 150 -6.74 -5.64 -16.75
C HIS A 150 -8.17 -5.88 -16.24
N LEU A 151 -9.05 -4.88 -16.26
CA LEU A 151 -10.37 -4.99 -15.62
C LEU A 151 -11.34 -5.93 -16.36
N ALA A 152 -11.05 -6.31 -17.60
CA ALA A 152 -11.83 -7.29 -18.36
C ALA A 152 -11.85 -8.71 -17.73
N ARG A 153 -10.98 -8.99 -16.75
CA ARG A 153 -10.96 -10.26 -16.00
C ARG A 153 -11.85 -10.27 -14.75
N ALA A 154 -12.33 -9.10 -14.30
CA ALA A 154 -12.93 -8.93 -12.98
C ALA A 154 -14.42 -9.36 -12.92
N GLY A 155 -14.84 -9.87 -11.76
CA GLY A 155 -16.25 -10.12 -11.45
C GLY A 155 -17.05 -8.82 -11.26
N PRO A 156 -18.38 -8.83 -11.48
CA PRO A 156 -19.20 -7.62 -11.39
C PRO A 156 -19.21 -6.98 -9.99
N GLU A 157 -19.27 -7.76 -8.91
CA GLU A 157 -19.30 -7.20 -7.55
C GLU A 157 -17.91 -6.70 -7.12
N ALA A 158 -16.85 -7.43 -7.44
CA ALA A 158 -15.46 -7.02 -7.22
C ALA A 158 -15.10 -5.75 -8.02
N THR A 159 -15.53 -5.65 -9.29
CA THR A 159 -15.39 -4.42 -10.11
C THR A 159 -16.14 -3.25 -9.48
N ARG A 160 -17.39 -3.47 -9.03
CA ARG A 160 -18.20 -2.45 -8.35
C ARG A 160 -17.56 -1.98 -7.03
N ARG A 161 -16.95 -2.89 -6.26
CA ARG A 161 -16.16 -2.54 -5.07
C ARG A 161 -14.91 -1.75 -5.42
N PHE A 162 -14.10 -2.22 -6.37
CA PHE A 162 -12.89 -1.54 -6.84
C PHE A 162 -13.16 -0.10 -7.30
N LEU A 163 -14.13 0.12 -8.20
CA LEU A 163 -14.47 1.47 -8.68
C LEU A 163 -14.97 2.40 -7.55
N LYS A 164 -15.74 1.86 -6.60
CA LYS A 164 -16.20 2.59 -5.42
C LYS A 164 -15.04 2.97 -4.51
N HIS A 165 -14.17 2.03 -4.16
CA HIS A 165 -13.06 2.29 -3.24
C HIS A 165 -11.97 3.15 -3.88
N CYS A 166 -11.68 3.02 -5.18
CA CYS A 166 -10.85 3.97 -5.92
C CYS A 166 -11.38 5.40 -5.75
N LYS A 167 -12.69 5.60 -5.96
CA LYS A 167 -13.31 6.91 -5.77
C LYS A 167 -13.21 7.42 -4.33
N GLN A 168 -13.34 6.55 -3.33
CA GLN A 168 -13.14 6.94 -1.93
C GLN A 168 -11.68 7.33 -1.65
N THR A 169 -10.71 6.49 -2.03
CA THR A 169 -9.27 6.71 -1.87
C THR A 169 -8.82 8.02 -2.50
N PHE A 170 -9.00 8.20 -3.82
CA PHE A 170 -8.43 9.36 -4.51
C PHE A 170 -9.08 10.69 -4.11
N PHE A 171 -10.40 10.73 -3.86
CA PHE A 171 -11.01 11.94 -3.28
C PHE A 171 -10.64 12.18 -1.81
N THR A 172 -10.08 11.19 -1.10
CA THR A 172 -9.51 11.40 0.24
C THR A 172 -8.05 11.88 0.19
N PHE A 173 -7.29 11.62 -0.88
CA PHE A 173 -5.97 12.26 -1.08
C PHE A 173 -6.11 13.80 -1.14
N SER A 174 -7.14 14.30 -1.83
CA SER A 174 -7.55 15.71 -1.81
C SER A 174 -7.79 16.24 -0.38
N LYS A 175 -8.37 15.40 0.50
CA LYS A 175 -8.59 15.77 1.91
C LYS A 175 -7.31 15.75 2.76
N GLU A 176 -6.36 14.88 2.43
CA GLU A 176 -5.05 14.82 3.08
C GLU A 176 -4.16 16.01 2.70
N ALA A 177 -4.12 16.38 1.41
CA ALA A 177 -3.50 17.61 0.93
C ALA A 177 -4.09 18.86 1.62
N GLU A 178 -5.41 18.92 1.75
CA GLU A 178 -6.12 19.96 2.54
C GLU A 178 -5.66 20.05 4.02
N LEU A 179 -5.36 18.91 4.65
CA LEU A 179 -4.88 18.85 6.03
C LEU A 179 -3.41 19.29 6.13
N ARG A 180 -2.58 18.92 5.15
CA ARG A 180 -1.19 19.37 4.99
C ARG A 180 -1.12 20.90 4.81
N GLU A 181 -1.96 21.48 3.95
CA GLU A 181 -2.10 22.94 3.76
C GLU A 181 -2.42 23.69 5.07
N ARG A 182 -3.13 23.06 6.01
CA ARG A 182 -3.47 23.63 7.34
C ARG A 182 -2.51 23.20 8.46
N SER A 183 -1.52 22.35 8.16
CA SER A 183 -0.65 21.67 9.14
C SER A 183 -1.44 20.96 10.27
N GLU A 184 -2.59 20.38 9.92
CA GLU A 184 -3.61 19.92 10.87
C GLU A 184 -3.45 18.44 11.24
N VAL A 185 -2.64 18.15 12.26
CA VAL A 185 -2.52 16.78 12.80
C VAL A 185 -3.79 16.37 13.55
N LEU A 186 -4.47 15.33 13.07
CA LEU A 186 -5.76 14.81 13.56
C LEU A 186 -5.67 14.11 14.95
N SER A 187 -6.82 13.63 15.45
CA SER A 187 -6.87 12.68 16.58
C SER A 187 -6.57 11.25 16.09
N ILE A 188 -6.17 10.33 17.00
CA ILE A 188 -5.90 8.93 16.65
C ILE A 188 -7.08 8.28 15.91
N ARG A 189 -8.33 8.46 16.40
CA ARG A 189 -9.51 7.87 15.75
C ARG A 189 -9.73 8.42 14.34
N ASP A 190 -9.63 9.73 14.20
CA ASP A 190 -9.96 10.41 12.96
C ASP A 190 -8.86 10.19 11.90
N TYR A 191 -7.61 10.11 12.34
CA TYR A 191 -6.47 9.68 11.51
C TYR A 191 -6.64 8.25 11.01
N LEU A 192 -6.91 7.27 11.89
CA LEU A 192 -7.13 5.87 11.47
C LEU A 192 -8.34 5.75 10.53
N THR A 193 -9.33 6.65 10.64
CA THR A 193 -10.47 6.71 9.72
C THR A 193 -10.06 7.27 8.34
N LEU A 194 -9.19 8.29 8.30
CA LEU A 194 -8.63 8.85 7.06
C LEU A 194 -7.70 7.85 6.35
N ARG A 195 -6.74 7.29 7.10
CA ARG A 195 -5.66 6.42 6.60
C ARG A 195 -6.19 5.10 6.02
N LYS A 196 -7.36 4.63 6.47
CA LYS A 196 -8.11 3.52 5.84
C LYS A 196 -8.47 3.76 4.38
N GLU A 197 -8.65 5.01 3.97
CA GLU A 197 -8.89 5.37 2.57
C GLU A 197 -7.61 5.84 1.88
N THR A 198 -6.74 6.62 2.55
CA THR A 198 -5.54 7.22 1.90
C THR A 198 -4.33 6.29 1.80
N SER A 199 -4.27 5.20 2.58
CA SER A 199 -3.29 4.13 2.32
C SER A 199 -3.55 3.32 1.04
N ALA A 200 -4.69 3.56 0.36
CA ALA A 200 -5.13 2.89 -0.87
C ALA A 200 -5.26 1.34 -0.81
N VAL A 201 -4.97 0.70 0.33
CA VAL A 201 -4.97 -0.76 0.55
C VAL A 201 -6.27 -1.43 0.11
N ARG A 202 -7.42 -0.76 0.29
CA ARG A 202 -8.72 -1.25 -0.21
C ARG A 202 -8.70 -1.60 -1.70
N THR A 203 -8.05 -0.79 -2.53
CA THR A 203 -8.00 -0.98 -3.98
C THR A 203 -7.16 -2.20 -4.35
N ALA A 204 -6.07 -2.46 -3.61
CA ALA A 204 -5.28 -3.69 -3.72
C ALA A 204 -6.08 -4.91 -3.27
N PHE A 205 -6.89 -4.79 -2.20
CA PHE A 205 -7.77 -5.84 -1.71
C PHE A 205 -8.86 -6.20 -2.73
N ASP A 206 -9.54 -5.21 -3.33
CA ASP A 206 -10.55 -5.48 -4.36
C ASP A 206 -9.94 -6.12 -5.62
N LEU A 207 -8.74 -5.70 -6.05
CA LEU A 207 -8.00 -6.35 -7.13
C LEU A 207 -7.57 -7.79 -6.78
N SER A 208 -7.28 -8.07 -5.51
CA SER A 208 -6.99 -9.44 -5.03
C SER A 208 -8.15 -10.38 -5.34
N GLU A 209 -9.38 -9.96 -5.05
CA GLU A 209 -10.61 -10.70 -5.36
C GLU A 209 -10.77 -10.88 -6.88
N CYS A 210 -10.68 -9.77 -7.64
CA CYS A 210 -10.81 -9.76 -9.11
C CYS A 210 -9.87 -10.76 -9.79
N LEU A 211 -8.59 -10.76 -9.42
CA LEU A 211 -7.53 -11.45 -10.14
C LEU A 211 -7.36 -12.91 -9.73
N MET A 212 -7.87 -13.29 -8.54
CA MET A 212 -8.06 -14.69 -8.15
C MET A 212 -9.30 -15.36 -8.78
N GLY A 213 -10.09 -14.62 -9.56
CA GLY A 213 -11.37 -15.08 -10.09
C GLY A 213 -12.44 -15.30 -9.01
N VAL A 214 -12.37 -14.53 -7.91
CA VAL A 214 -13.29 -14.62 -6.78
C VAL A 214 -14.20 -13.38 -6.77
N ASP A 215 -15.51 -13.59 -6.90
CA ASP A 215 -16.50 -12.51 -6.80
C ASP A 215 -17.33 -12.71 -5.52
N LEU A 216 -16.82 -12.23 -4.37
CA LEU A 216 -17.48 -12.48 -3.08
C LEU A 216 -18.88 -11.82 -3.04
N PRO A 217 -19.95 -12.59 -2.75
CA PRO A 217 -21.28 -12.04 -2.55
C PRO A 217 -21.31 -11.09 -1.35
N GLU A 218 -22.02 -9.97 -1.48
CA GLU A 218 -22.13 -8.96 -0.41
C GLU A 218 -22.62 -9.53 0.93
N VAL A 219 -23.44 -10.59 0.92
CA VAL A 219 -23.88 -11.28 2.16
C VAL A 219 -22.73 -11.94 2.93
N VAL A 220 -21.64 -12.35 2.27
CA VAL A 220 -20.43 -12.90 2.93
C VAL A 220 -19.39 -11.81 3.17
N TYR A 221 -19.22 -10.88 2.22
CA TYR A 221 -18.30 -9.74 2.37
C TYR A 221 -18.67 -8.84 3.57
N ASN A 222 -19.96 -8.70 3.89
CA ASN A 222 -20.43 -7.90 5.03
C ASN A 222 -20.66 -8.72 6.32
N MET A 223 -20.17 -9.97 6.42
CA MET A 223 -20.21 -10.71 7.68
C MET A 223 -19.20 -10.15 8.69
N ASP A 224 -19.61 -9.94 9.94
CA ASP A 224 -18.74 -9.48 11.03
C ASP A 224 -17.41 -10.25 11.09
N SER A 225 -17.46 -11.58 10.95
CA SER A 225 -16.27 -12.44 10.96
C SER A 225 -15.28 -12.08 9.85
N PHE A 226 -15.74 -11.86 8.62
CA PHE A 226 -14.89 -11.46 7.50
C PHE A 226 -14.46 -9.97 7.58
N ARG A 227 -15.38 -9.08 7.96
CA ARG A 227 -15.12 -7.64 8.10
C ARG A 227 -14.03 -7.34 9.13
N LYS A 228 -14.03 -8.02 10.29
CA LYS A 228 -12.94 -7.94 11.27
C LYS A 228 -11.58 -8.24 10.62
N GLY A 229 -11.48 -9.32 9.85
CA GLY A 229 -10.23 -9.71 9.20
C GLY A 229 -9.78 -8.76 8.10
N TYR A 230 -10.72 -8.31 7.26
CA TYR A 230 -10.48 -7.28 6.25
C TYR A 230 -9.93 -6.00 6.89
N GLU A 231 -10.53 -5.53 7.98
CA GLU A 231 -10.11 -4.28 8.62
C GLU A 231 -8.81 -4.46 9.42
N ALA A 232 -8.65 -5.55 10.17
CA ALA A 232 -7.41 -5.81 10.88
C ALA A 232 -6.20 -5.96 9.94
N SER A 233 -6.34 -6.68 8.82
CA SER A 233 -5.25 -6.83 7.84
C SER A 233 -4.91 -5.52 7.11
N MET A 234 -5.92 -4.71 6.76
CA MET A 234 -5.70 -3.37 6.23
C MET A 234 -4.95 -2.47 7.21
N ASP A 235 -5.33 -2.50 8.49
CA ASP A 235 -4.74 -1.65 9.54
C ASP A 235 -3.29 -2.06 9.82
N LEU A 236 -2.99 -3.37 9.81
CA LEU A 236 -1.61 -3.89 9.91
C LEU A 236 -0.70 -3.39 8.78
N ILE A 237 -1.21 -3.28 7.55
CA ILE A 237 -0.42 -2.84 6.38
C ILE A 237 -0.05 -1.36 6.52
N TYR A 238 -1.02 -0.47 6.77
CA TYR A 238 -0.71 0.96 6.83
C TYR A 238 0.02 1.35 8.12
N LEU A 239 -0.24 0.70 9.27
CA LEU A 239 0.53 0.96 10.50
C LEU A 239 2.00 0.53 10.36
N ALA A 240 2.28 -0.55 9.61
CA ALA A 240 3.64 -0.94 9.26
C ALA A 240 4.30 0.05 8.29
N ASN A 241 3.57 0.55 7.30
CA ASN A 241 4.07 1.61 6.40
C ASN A 241 4.42 2.87 7.20
N ASP A 242 3.50 3.43 7.99
CA ASP A 242 3.71 4.62 8.81
C ASP A 242 4.94 4.48 9.74
N LEU A 243 5.14 3.32 10.37
CA LEU A 243 6.29 3.05 11.25
C LEU A 243 7.64 3.13 10.51
N TYR A 244 7.69 2.68 9.26
CA TYR A 244 8.91 2.65 8.46
C TYR A 244 9.11 3.91 7.62
N SER A 245 8.04 4.61 7.23
CA SER A 245 8.09 5.85 6.46
C SER A 245 8.38 7.09 7.31
N TYR A 246 8.11 7.05 8.62
CA TYR A 246 8.16 8.21 9.52
C TYR A 246 9.41 9.08 9.36
N ASP A 247 10.61 8.49 9.27
CA ASP A 247 11.85 9.26 9.13
C ASP A 247 11.92 10.03 7.80
N MET A 248 11.58 9.38 6.69
CA MET A 248 11.50 10.04 5.39
C MET A 248 10.39 11.09 5.36
N GLU A 249 9.23 10.83 5.96
CA GLU A 249 8.09 11.75 5.99
C GLU A 249 8.40 12.99 6.82
N GLN A 250 8.99 12.86 8.02
CA GLN A 250 9.42 14.02 8.81
C GLN A 250 10.57 14.79 8.14
N ALA A 251 11.47 14.10 7.42
CA ALA A 251 12.50 14.74 6.61
C ALA A 251 11.93 15.46 5.36
N LYS A 252 10.84 14.97 4.75
CA LYS A 252 10.04 15.67 3.71
C LYS A 252 9.21 16.83 4.29
N GLY A 253 8.96 16.87 5.60
CA GLY A 253 8.02 17.81 6.25
C GLY A 253 6.56 17.33 6.27
N HIS A 254 6.29 16.08 5.87
CA HIS A 254 4.96 15.47 5.76
C HIS A 254 4.51 14.75 7.06
N SER A 255 5.24 14.95 8.16
CA SER A 255 5.02 14.29 9.47
C SER A 255 3.60 14.41 10.04
N GLY A 256 2.80 15.38 9.58
CA GLY A 256 1.42 15.56 10.04
C GLY A 256 0.45 14.43 9.68
N ALA A 257 0.78 13.61 8.68
CA ALA A 257 -0.03 12.50 8.17
C ALA A 257 0.55 11.12 8.54
N ASN A 258 1.12 10.97 9.73
CA ASN A 258 1.71 9.72 10.21
C ASN A 258 1.19 9.33 11.62
N VAL A 259 0.90 8.04 11.84
CA VAL A 259 0.37 7.56 13.13
C VAL A 259 1.30 7.83 14.33
N ILE A 260 2.63 7.84 14.16
CA ILE A 260 3.59 8.19 15.22
C ILE A 260 3.32 9.61 15.73
N THR A 261 3.30 10.60 14.84
CA THR A 261 3.05 12.01 15.17
C THR A 261 1.70 12.19 15.85
N VAL A 262 0.66 11.52 15.33
CA VAL A 262 -0.70 11.55 15.87
C VAL A 262 -0.75 10.95 17.28
N VAL A 263 -0.06 9.83 17.53
CA VAL A 263 0.04 9.17 18.83
C VAL A 263 0.82 10.03 19.83
N MET A 264 1.99 10.55 19.45
CA MET A 264 2.81 11.46 20.27
C MET A 264 1.98 12.68 20.70
N LYS A 265 1.33 13.36 19.75
CA LYS A 265 0.48 14.54 20.00
C LYS A 265 -0.72 14.22 20.89
N ALA A 266 -1.45 13.13 20.62
CA ALA A 266 -2.68 12.79 21.32
C ALA A 266 -2.45 12.25 22.74
N LYS A 267 -1.38 11.47 22.96
CA LYS A 267 -1.05 10.88 24.28
C LYS A 267 -0.05 11.71 25.09
N LYS A 268 0.66 12.67 24.46
CA LYS A 268 1.75 13.46 25.05
C LYS A 268 2.93 12.60 25.52
N ILE A 269 3.35 11.69 24.66
CA ILE A 269 4.48 10.76 24.86
C ILE A 269 5.57 10.97 23.82
N GLY A 270 6.77 10.46 24.07
CA GLY A 270 7.90 10.54 23.13
C GLY A 270 7.81 9.53 21.99
N LEU A 271 8.80 9.62 21.10
CA LEU A 271 8.89 8.82 19.87
C LEU A 271 8.95 7.31 20.14
N GLN A 272 9.76 6.88 21.12
CA GLN A 272 9.86 5.46 21.46
C GLN A 272 8.54 4.93 21.99
N GLU A 273 7.91 5.64 22.94
CA GLU A 273 6.65 5.20 23.54
C GLU A 273 5.49 5.18 22.53
N ALA A 274 5.56 6.03 21.49
CA ALA A 274 4.65 5.97 20.35
C ALA A 274 4.90 4.73 19.47
N SER A 275 6.16 4.43 19.14
CA SER A 275 6.57 3.21 18.42
C SER A 275 6.10 1.94 19.15
N ASP A 276 6.35 1.87 20.46
CA ASP A 276 5.94 0.76 21.34
C ASP A 276 4.40 0.61 21.39
N TYR A 277 3.67 1.73 21.41
CA TYR A 277 2.21 1.73 21.37
C TYR A 277 1.66 1.19 20.05
N ILE A 278 2.26 1.54 18.91
CA ILE A 278 1.85 1.03 17.60
C ILE A 278 2.22 -0.46 17.46
N GLY A 279 3.40 -0.87 17.93
CA GLY A 279 3.77 -2.29 18.01
C GLY A 279 2.80 -3.12 18.85
N THR A 280 2.26 -2.54 19.93
CA THR A 280 1.20 -3.17 20.73
C THR A 280 -0.11 -3.26 19.95
N LEU A 281 -0.52 -2.18 19.26
CA LEU A 281 -1.73 -2.16 18.41
C LEU A 281 -1.66 -3.20 17.27
N CYS A 282 -0.52 -3.32 16.59
CA CYS A 282 -0.30 -4.34 15.55
C CYS A 282 -0.41 -5.76 16.12
N LYS A 283 0.04 -6.00 17.35
CA LYS A 283 -0.09 -7.32 18.00
C LYS A 283 -1.54 -7.69 18.28
N ASP A 284 -2.35 -6.73 18.73
CA ASP A 284 -3.77 -6.95 19.01
C ASP A 284 -4.56 -7.16 17.69
N LEU A 285 -4.30 -6.33 16.67
CA LEU A 285 -4.89 -6.48 15.32
C LEU A 285 -4.54 -7.82 14.66
N LEU A 286 -3.31 -8.32 14.83
CA LEU A 286 -2.92 -9.64 14.34
C LEU A 286 -3.73 -10.77 15.02
N SER A 287 -4.03 -10.62 16.31
CA SER A 287 -4.86 -11.58 17.05
C SER A 287 -6.30 -11.61 16.52
N ASP A 288 -6.88 -10.43 16.24
CA ASP A 288 -8.22 -10.29 15.65
C ASP A 288 -8.28 -10.83 14.21
N PHE A 289 -7.24 -10.57 13.40
CA PHE A 289 -7.14 -11.09 12.02
C PHE A 289 -7.09 -12.63 11.99
N GLN A 290 -6.25 -13.24 12.83
CA GLN A 290 -6.23 -14.70 12.99
C GLN A 290 -7.53 -15.24 13.62
N GLY A 291 -8.21 -14.45 14.45
CA GLY A 291 -9.55 -14.75 14.98
C GLY A 291 -10.56 -14.89 13.85
N SER A 292 -10.63 -13.88 12.98
CA SER A 292 -11.44 -13.85 11.75
C SER A 292 -11.18 -15.07 10.86
N GLN A 293 -9.92 -15.40 10.58
CA GLN A 293 -9.57 -16.57 9.76
C GLN A 293 -10.18 -17.86 10.34
N ARG A 294 -9.99 -18.11 11.65
CA ARG A 294 -10.57 -19.27 12.35
C ARG A 294 -12.11 -19.25 12.38
N GLU A 295 -12.73 -18.08 12.52
CA GLU A 295 -14.20 -17.92 12.45
C GLU A 295 -14.72 -18.34 11.05
N MET A 296 -14.04 -17.93 9.97
CA MET A 296 -14.41 -18.26 8.59
C MET A 296 -14.16 -19.74 8.23
N GLU A 297 -13.04 -20.32 8.65
CA GLU A 297 -12.79 -21.77 8.54
C GLU A 297 -13.88 -22.60 9.26
N ALA A 298 -14.26 -22.16 10.47
CA ALA A 298 -15.32 -22.82 11.22
C ALA A 298 -16.70 -22.71 10.54
N LEU A 299 -16.93 -21.72 9.67
CA LEU A 299 -18.12 -21.63 8.82
C LEU A 299 -18.06 -22.60 7.64
N VAL A 300 -16.90 -22.76 6.98
CA VAL A 300 -16.70 -23.79 5.93
C VAL A 300 -17.08 -25.18 6.44
N CYS A 301 -16.66 -25.53 7.66
CA CYS A 301 -16.95 -26.82 8.29
C CYS A 301 -18.42 -27.02 8.72
N LYS A 302 -19.21 -25.95 8.86
CA LYS A 302 -20.63 -25.98 9.28
C LYS A 302 -21.62 -25.79 8.13
N ALA A 303 -21.15 -25.26 6.99
CA ALA A 303 -21.97 -24.91 5.84
C ALA A 303 -22.63 -26.14 5.18
N LYS A 304 -23.83 -25.96 4.61
CA LYS A 304 -24.51 -27.04 3.88
C LYS A 304 -23.80 -27.35 2.56
N LYS A 305 -24.06 -28.54 2.00
CA LYS A 305 -23.65 -28.90 0.64
C LYS A 305 -24.22 -27.88 -0.36
N GLY A 306 -23.36 -27.03 -0.91
CA GLY A 306 -23.69 -25.88 -1.77
C GLY A 306 -23.06 -24.58 -1.24
N GLU A 307 -23.33 -24.24 0.02
CA GLU A 307 -22.88 -23.00 0.68
C GLU A 307 -21.35 -22.98 0.92
N ALA A 308 -20.76 -24.14 1.18
CA ALA A 308 -19.35 -24.29 1.57
C ALA A 308 -18.32 -23.81 0.52
N GLY A 309 -18.73 -23.53 -0.72
CA GLY A 309 -17.85 -22.91 -1.74
C GLY A 309 -17.49 -21.48 -1.36
N ILE A 310 -18.51 -20.63 -1.18
CA ILE A 310 -18.37 -19.19 -0.95
C ILE A 310 -17.54 -18.92 0.33
N PHE A 311 -17.73 -19.72 1.38
CA PHE A 311 -16.92 -19.60 2.60
C PHE A 311 -15.45 -19.99 2.40
N ARG A 312 -15.12 -20.94 1.50
CA ARG A 312 -13.72 -21.25 1.16
C ARG A 312 -13.08 -20.12 0.37
N ASP A 313 -13.81 -19.50 -0.54
CA ASP A 313 -13.30 -18.36 -1.31
C ASP A 313 -13.07 -17.15 -0.39
N ALA A 314 -13.94 -16.92 0.60
CA ALA A 314 -13.70 -15.92 1.63
C ALA A 314 -12.48 -16.23 2.52
N VAL A 315 -12.20 -17.51 2.82
CA VAL A 315 -10.95 -17.92 3.50
C VAL A 315 -9.73 -17.65 2.60
N ARG A 316 -9.77 -17.99 1.30
CA ARG A 316 -8.68 -17.70 0.33
C ARG A 316 -8.40 -16.20 0.20
N VAL A 317 -9.44 -15.37 0.31
CA VAL A 317 -9.31 -13.91 0.31
C VAL A 317 -8.64 -13.41 1.61
N LEU A 318 -9.03 -13.93 2.78
CA LEU A 318 -8.31 -13.63 4.04
C LEU A 318 -6.88 -14.20 4.08
N GLU A 319 -6.61 -15.31 3.42
CA GLU A 319 -5.25 -15.87 3.25
C GLU A 319 -4.39 -14.93 2.39
N THR A 320 -4.97 -14.38 1.32
CA THR A 320 -4.33 -13.37 0.46
C THR A 320 -4.06 -12.07 1.22
N TYR A 321 -4.96 -11.61 2.09
CA TYR A 321 -4.69 -10.47 2.97
C TYR A 321 -3.56 -10.78 3.97
N GLY A 322 -3.33 -12.04 4.32
CA GLY A 322 -2.18 -12.48 5.12
C GLY A 322 -0.86 -12.36 4.35
N HIS A 323 -0.84 -12.76 3.08
CA HIS A 323 0.29 -12.52 2.18
C HIS A 323 0.56 -11.02 2.01
N LEU A 324 -0.47 -10.19 1.87
CA LEU A 324 -0.32 -8.72 1.78
C LEU A 324 0.30 -8.10 3.03
N VAL A 325 -0.19 -8.44 4.23
CA VAL A 325 0.36 -7.96 5.52
C VAL A 325 1.85 -8.31 5.66
N ARG A 326 2.19 -9.58 5.42
CA ARG A 326 3.55 -10.08 5.56
C ARG A 326 4.48 -9.56 4.47
N GLY A 327 4.04 -9.65 3.22
CA GLY A 327 4.80 -9.23 2.04
C GLY A 327 5.11 -7.74 2.03
N ASN A 328 4.23 -6.90 2.61
CA ASN A 328 4.52 -5.49 2.85
C ASN A 328 5.73 -5.30 3.79
N VAL A 329 5.77 -6.00 4.92
CA VAL A 329 6.90 -5.88 5.87
C VAL A 329 8.19 -6.50 5.32
N GLU A 330 8.11 -7.66 4.68
CA GLU A 330 9.27 -8.28 3.99
C GLU A 330 9.82 -7.37 2.89
N TRP A 331 8.95 -6.65 2.17
CA TRP A 331 9.33 -5.64 1.18
C TRP A 331 9.98 -4.39 1.79
N CYS A 332 9.44 -3.84 2.89
CA CYS A 332 9.90 -2.58 3.47
C CYS A 332 11.38 -2.59 3.90
N PHE A 333 11.96 -3.76 4.20
CA PHE A 333 13.40 -3.90 4.50
C PHE A 333 14.27 -4.28 3.30
N GLU A 334 13.69 -4.31 2.10
CA GLU A 334 14.39 -4.55 0.85
C GLU A 334 14.52 -3.25 0.03
N THR A 335 13.46 -2.46 -0.13
CA THR A 335 13.41 -1.21 -0.94
C THR A 335 14.24 -0.03 -0.41
N GLU A 336 14.95 0.70 -1.26
CA GLU A 336 15.61 1.94 -0.82
C GLU A 336 14.63 3.09 -0.46
N ARG A 337 13.30 2.92 -0.58
CA ARG A 337 12.28 3.94 -0.22
C ARG A 337 12.37 4.39 1.25
N TYR A 338 12.54 3.46 2.20
CA TYR A 338 12.43 3.75 3.64
C TYR A 338 13.77 4.14 4.27
N PHE A 339 14.72 3.20 4.35
CA PHE A 339 16.02 3.43 5.00
C PHE A 339 17.20 3.43 4.02
N GLY A 340 16.92 3.48 2.71
CA GLY A 340 17.93 3.44 1.67
C GLY A 340 18.89 2.25 1.83
N LYS A 341 20.18 2.55 1.82
CA LYS A 341 21.26 1.56 1.90
C LYS A 341 21.46 0.98 3.30
N GLU A 342 20.88 1.61 4.33
CA GLU A 342 20.93 1.14 5.72
C GLU A 342 19.88 0.08 6.05
N ASN A 343 18.94 -0.23 5.13
CA ASN A 343 17.94 -1.31 5.24
C ASN A 343 18.47 -2.58 5.91
N LYS A 344 19.63 -3.09 5.46
CA LYS A 344 20.22 -4.37 5.91
C LYS A 344 20.92 -4.28 7.27
N ASN A 345 21.07 -3.07 7.82
CA ASN A 345 21.51 -2.80 9.18
C ASN A 345 20.29 -2.57 10.08
N ILE A 346 19.33 -1.74 9.67
CA ILE A 346 18.11 -1.45 10.42
C ILE A 346 17.21 -2.70 10.59
N ARG A 347 17.08 -3.57 9.59
CA ARG A 347 16.38 -4.88 9.73
C ARG A 347 16.97 -5.77 10.84
N LYS A 348 18.26 -5.59 11.18
CA LYS A 348 18.96 -6.40 12.20
C LYS A 348 19.02 -5.73 13.56
N SER A 349 19.10 -4.39 13.60
CA SER A 349 19.19 -3.62 14.84
C SER A 349 17.82 -3.17 15.34
N LEU A 350 16.84 -3.04 14.44
CA LEU A 350 15.59 -2.31 14.58
C LEU A 350 15.75 -0.84 15.02
N LEU A 351 16.98 -0.32 15.01
CA LEU A 351 17.32 1.04 15.46
C LEU A 351 17.36 1.99 14.27
N VAL A 352 16.43 2.94 14.22
CA VAL A 352 16.41 4.06 13.27
C VAL A 352 17.10 5.27 13.89
N THR A 353 17.90 5.97 13.10
CA THR A 353 18.50 7.27 13.44
C THR A 353 17.90 8.31 12.50
N LEU A 354 17.19 9.29 13.05
CA LEU A 354 16.41 10.22 12.24
C LEU A 354 17.29 11.21 11.47
N LEU A 355 16.86 11.56 10.27
CA LEU A 355 17.27 12.78 9.58
C LEU A 355 16.73 14.02 10.32
N PRO A 356 17.27 15.24 10.08
CA PRO A 356 16.64 16.45 10.58
C PRO A 356 15.28 16.71 9.90
N GLU A 357 14.31 17.23 10.65
CA GLU A 357 13.00 17.66 10.11
C GLU A 357 13.17 18.62 8.92
N ASN A 358 12.41 18.41 7.85
CA ASN A 358 12.43 19.22 6.62
C ASN A 358 13.81 19.27 5.89
N SER A 359 14.70 18.29 6.11
CA SER A 359 16.03 18.25 5.45
C SER A 359 16.05 17.66 4.04
N VAL A 360 14.95 17.06 3.57
CA VAL A 360 14.86 16.38 2.27
C VAL A 360 13.83 17.08 1.38
N SER A 361 14.30 17.67 0.29
CA SER A 361 13.45 18.11 -0.83
C SER A 361 13.56 17.11 -1.98
N ARG A 362 12.43 16.83 -2.64
CA ARG A 362 12.34 16.03 -3.87
C ARG A 362 11.26 16.64 -4.78
N PRO A 363 11.55 17.73 -5.51
CA PRO A 363 10.60 18.28 -6.48
C PRO A 363 10.37 17.28 -7.63
N LEU A 364 9.23 17.39 -8.32
CA LEU A 364 8.89 16.46 -9.41
C LEU A 364 9.67 16.75 -10.70
N ASP A 365 10.10 18.00 -10.92
CA ASP A 365 10.66 18.48 -12.20
C ASP A 365 12.20 18.36 -12.31
N GLU A 366 12.92 18.03 -11.23
CA GLU A 366 14.40 17.93 -11.18
C GLU A 366 14.90 16.46 -11.23
#